data_AF-A0AAE4ZK12-F1
#
_entry.id   AF-A0AAE4ZK12-F1
#
_cell.length_a   1.000
_cell.length_b   1.000
_cell.length_c   1.000
_cell.angle_alpha   90.00
_cell.angle_beta   90.00
_cell.angle_gamma   90.00
#
_symmetry.space_group_name_H-M   'P 1'
#
loop_
_entity.id
_entity.type
_entity.pdbx_description
1 polymer ?
#
loop_
_entity_poly.entity_id
_entity_poly.type
_entity_poly.pdbx_seq_one_letter_code
_entity_poly.pdbx_strand_id
1 'polypeptide(L)'
;MGASRICVGVLAVGVAAGCGSSGSTDVNTAATTPRADIAGLVEPTCLAGNLLGFSDLPQARPSVPDPMPIPDGFEPVRVVTCEGAWNNGADAEVVDHAVTWVEEHREGDMTAVLAGYRLPSEPPPDELTCLTDQPTLPIVWLVDEKGLGMRPPWLPTGECGAFKWDAITAIHALPVTERIEHQITLSPAMAARFNGEPG
;
A
#
# COMPACT_ATOMS: atom_id res chain seq x y z
N MET A 1 -18.04 12.78 55.70
CA MET A 1 -17.83 12.08 56.98
C MET A 1 -19.08 11.25 57.28
N GLY A 2 -18.92 10.00 57.69
CA GLY A 2 -20.00 9.09 58.14
C GLY A 2 -20.41 8.08 57.07
N ALA A 3 -19.63 7.03 56.80
CA ALA A 3 -19.47 5.79 57.58
C ALA A 3 -20.53 4.72 57.24
N SER A 4 -20.10 3.85 56.32
CA SER A 4 -20.39 2.42 56.16
C SER A 4 -20.90 1.69 57.40
N ARG A 5 -21.91 0.80 57.26
CA ARG A 5 -21.75 -0.67 57.29
C ARG A 5 -23.05 -1.46 57.61
N ILE A 6 -23.13 -2.64 56.97
CA ILE A 6 -23.80 -3.92 57.36
C ILE A 6 -25.29 -4.07 57.05
N CYS A 7 -25.61 -5.07 56.22
CA CYS A 7 -26.53 -6.16 56.59
C CYS A 7 -26.19 -7.43 55.78
N VAL A 8 -25.86 -8.48 56.52
CA VAL A 8 -25.72 -9.86 56.07
C VAL A 8 -27.11 -10.42 55.78
N GLY A 9 -27.30 -11.06 54.63
CA GLY A 9 -28.52 -11.79 54.28
C GLY A 9 -28.18 -13.12 53.63
N VAL A 10 -28.24 -14.19 54.42
CA VAL A 10 -28.12 -15.59 54.00
C VAL A 10 -29.53 -16.12 53.73
N LEU A 11 -29.69 -16.91 52.65
CA LEU A 11 -30.68 -17.98 52.39
C LEU A 11 -31.33 -17.86 51.00
N ALA A 12 -31.05 -18.82 50.12
CA ALA A 12 -31.98 -19.93 49.85
C ALA A 12 -31.48 -20.74 48.65
N VAL A 13 -31.17 -22.01 48.88
CA VAL A 13 -31.00 -23.02 47.83
C VAL A 13 -32.39 -23.33 47.27
N GLY A 14 -32.62 -22.99 46.01
CA GLY A 14 -33.79 -23.41 45.24
C GLY A 14 -33.35 -24.34 44.12
N VAL A 15 -33.52 -25.65 44.34
CA VAL A 15 -33.36 -26.67 43.29
C VAL A 15 -34.63 -26.63 42.44
N ALA A 16 -34.55 -26.00 41.27
CA ALA A 16 -35.57 -26.12 40.24
C ALA A 16 -35.03 -27.04 39.14
N ALA A 17 -35.51 -28.28 39.12
CA ALA A 17 -35.37 -29.18 37.99
C ALA A 17 -36.18 -28.61 36.81
N GLY A 18 -35.48 -28.11 35.80
CA GLY A 18 -36.06 -27.68 34.54
C GLY A 18 -35.38 -28.42 33.39
N CYS A 19 -36.02 -29.47 32.88
CA CYS A 19 -35.76 -29.99 31.55
C CYS A 19 -36.22 -28.95 30.53
N GLY A 20 -35.34 -28.47 29.67
CA GLY A 20 -35.74 -27.52 28.64
C GLY A 20 -34.60 -27.05 27.74
N SER A 21 -34.42 -27.79 26.65
CA SER A 21 -33.78 -27.37 25.40
C SER A 21 -32.32 -26.93 25.46
N SER A 22 -31.43 -27.84 25.03
CA SER A 22 -30.14 -27.51 24.45
C SER A 22 -30.37 -26.69 23.17
N GLY A 23 -30.59 -25.40 23.33
CA GLY A 23 -30.39 -24.43 22.27
C GLY A 23 -28.89 -24.27 22.08
N SER A 24 -28.30 -25.12 21.24
CA SER A 24 -27.01 -24.84 20.64
C SER A 24 -27.16 -23.54 19.87
N THR A 25 -26.74 -22.43 20.47
CA THR A 25 -26.41 -21.24 19.71
C THR A 25 -25.23 -21.65 18.85
N ASP A 26 -25.52 -22.12 17.64
CA ASP A 26 -24.55 -22.20 16.56
C ASP A 26 -24.07 -20.76 16.35
N VAL A 27 -23.04 -20.38 17.10
CA VAL A 27 -22.16 -19.31 16.69
C VAL A 27 -21.63 -19.80 15.37
N ASN A 28 -22.24 -19.28 14.31
CA ASN A 28 -21.75 -19.36 12.97
C ASN A 28 -20.44 -18.56 12.99
N THR A 29 -19.39 -19.16 13.57
CA THR A 29 -18.01 -18.80 13.35
C THR A 29 -17.85 -19.03 11.87
N ALA A 30 -18.11 -17.98 11.08
CA ALA A 30 -17.66 -17.92 9.72
C ALA A 30 -16.22 -18.39 9.78
N ALA A 31 -15.95 -19.56 9.20
CA ALA A 31 -14.61 -20.07 9.12
C ALA A 31 -13.85 -19.00 8.34
N THR A 32 -13.08 -18.16 9.03
CA THR A 32 -12.03 -17.39 8.43
C THR A 32 -11.13 -18.44 7.82
N THR A 33 -11.33 -18.69 6.53
CA THR A 33 -10.50 -19.61 5.77
C THR A 33 -9.09 -19.10 6.01
N PRO A 34 -8.15 -19.92 6.53
CA PRO A 34 -6.79 -19.46 6.73
C PRO A 34 -6.31 -18.92 5.39
N ARG A 35 -6.16 -17.60 5.32
CA ARG A 35 -5.72 -16.91 4.12
C ARG A 35 -4.39 -17.55 3.76
N ALA A 36 -4.35 -18.19 2.59
CA ALA A 36 -3.15 -18.86 2.12
C ALA A 36 -1.97 -17.90 2.28
N ASP A 37 -0.88 -18.36 2.88
CA ASP A 37 0.34 -17.56 2.96
C ASP A 37 0.80 -17.32 1.51
N ILE A 38 0.60 -16.09 1.03
CA ILE A 38 0.98 -15.71 -0.32
C ILE A 38 2.50 -15.62 -0.35
N ALA A 39 3.12 -16.44 -1.20
CA ALA A 39 4.56 -16.44 -1.37
C ALA A 39 5.02 -15.10 -1.97
N GLY A 40 6.17 -14.61 -1.50
CA GLY A 40 6.81 -13.41 -2.04
C GLY A 40 6.42 -12.09 -1.38
N LEU A 41 5.52 -12.10 -0.38
CA LEU A 41 5.26 -10.92 0.44
C LEU A 41 6.49 -10.59 1.32
N VAL A 42 6.83 -9.31 1.41
CA VAL A 42 7.97 -8.80 2.19
C VAL A 42 7.57 -7.54 2.94
N GLU A 43 8.37 -7.08 3.90
CA GLU A 43 8.15 -5.78 4.53
C GLU A 43 8.25 -4.67 3.45
N PRO A 44 7.22 -3.79 3.31
CA PRO A 44 7.26 -2.73 2.33
C PRO A 44 8.37 -1.74 2.65
N THR A 45 9.05 -1.27 1.62
CA THR A 45 10.11 -0.27 1.77
C THR A 45 10.20 0.62 0.54
N CYS A 46 10.51 1.89 0.76
CA CYS A 46 10.76 2.86 -0.29
C CYS A 46 12.25 3.03 -0.62
N LEU A 47 13.14 2.31 0.07
CA LEU A 47 14.58 2.54 0.00
C LEU A 47 15.36 1.42 -0.69
N ALA A 48 14.69 0.38 -1.19
CA ALA A 48 15.36 -0.70 -1.89
C ALA A 48 16.05 -0.22 -3.18
N GLY A 49 17.19 -0.81 -3.52
CA GLY A 49 18.06 -0.30 -4.59
C GLY A 49 17.39 -0.29 -5.97
N ASN A 50 16.62 -1.34 -6.27
CA ASN A 50 15.85 -1.43 -7.52
C ASN A 50 14.65 -0.48 -7.60
N LEU A 51 14.18 0.04 -6.45
CA LEU A 51 13.11 1.05 -6.42
C LEU A 51 13.68 2.44 -6.67
N LEU A 52 14.75 2.79 -5.94
CA LEU A 52 15.46 4.06 -6.14
C LEU A 52 15.99 4.17 -7.58
N GLY A 53 16.45 3.06 -8.16
CA GLY A 53 16.90 3.02 -9.54
C GLY A 53 15.86 3.39 -10.58
N PHE A 54 14.57 3.14 -10.32
CA PHE A 54 13.48 3.56 -11.21
C PHE A 54 13.35 5.08 -11.33
N SER A 55 13.83 5.81 -10.33
CA SER A 55 13.83 7.29 -10.28
C SER A 55 15.24 7.88 -10.46
N ASP A 56 16.16 7.13 -11.08
CA ASP A 56 17.56 7.52 -11.27
C ASP A 56 18.30 7.88 -9.96
N LEU A 57 17.87 7.31 -8.83
CA LEU A 57 18.49 7.50 -7.52
C LEU A 57 19.52 6.40 -7.20
N PRO A 58 20.40 6.59 -6.20
CA PRO A 58 21.45 5.64 -5.87
C PRO A 58 20.92 4.24 -5.48
N GLN A 59 21.50 3.21 -6.08
CA GLN A 59 20.99 1.83 -6.01
C GLN A 59 21.78 0.93 -5.05
N ALA A 60 22.59 1.49 -4.14
CA ALA A 60 23.50 0.72 -3.29
C ALA A 60 22.80 -0.13 -2.20
N ARG A 61 21.47 -0.08 -2.10
CA ARG A 61 20.69 -0.84 -1.11
C ARG A 61 20.26 -2.21 -1.67
N PRO A 62 19.94 -3.19 -0.81
CA PRO A 62 19.37 -4.46 -1.26
C PRO A 62 18.12 -4.27 -2.13
N SER A 63 17.90 -5.18 -3.07
CA SER A 63 16.69 -5.20 -3.88
C SER A 63 15.52 -5.87 -3.16
N VAL A 64 14.31 -5.51 -3.56
CA VAL A 64 13.07 -6.22 -3.22
C VAL A 64 12.57 -7.06 -4.38
N PRO A 65 11.70 -8.07 -4.14
CA PRO A 65 11.09 -8.86 -5.21
C PRO A 65 10.43 -8.02 -6.29
N ASP A 66 10.44 -8.53 -7.52
CA ASP A 66 9.81 -7.90 -8.68
C ASP A 66 8.29 -7.81 -8.55
N PRO A 67 7.65 -6.86 -9.25
CA PRO A 67 6.20 -6.81 -9.32
C PRO A 67 5.61 -8.14 -9.76
N MET A 68 4.50 -8.53 -9.13
CA MET A 68 3.83 -9.80 -9.41
C MET A 68 2.33 -9.58 -9.63
N PRO A 69 1.64 -10.45 -10.39
CA PRO A 69 0.18 -10.41 -10.49
C PRO A 69 -0.44 -10.47 -9.10
N ILE A 70 -1.52 -9.71 -8.89
CA ILE A 70 -2.27 -9.72 -7.63
C ILE A 70 -2.96 -11.09 -7.51
N PRO A 71 -2.61 -11.93 -6.51
CA PRO A 71 -3.21 -13.25 -6.37
C PRO A 71 -4.70 -13.16 -6.04
N ASP A 72 -5.46 -14.16 -6.47
CA ASP A 72 -6.86 -14.30 -6.06
C ASP A 72 -6.96 -14.42 -4.53
N GLY A 73 -7.90 -13.68 -3.94
CA GLY A 73 -8.08 -13.64 -2.49
C GLY A 73 -7.05 -12.78 -1.74
N PHE A 74 -6.15 -12.07 -2.44
CA PHE A 74 -5.38 -11.01 -1.79
C PHE A 74 -6.26 -9.77 -1.56
N GLU A 75 -6.55 -9.51 -0.29
CA GLU A 75 -7.27 -8.34 0.22
C GLU A 75 -6.27 -7.43 0.96
N PRO A 76 -5.63 -6.47 0.29
CA PRO A 76 -4.81 -5.47 0.96
C PRO A 76 -5.68 -4.60 1.89
N VAL A 77 -5.07 -4.12 2.97
CA VAL A 77 -5.71 -3.21 3.93
C VAL A 77 -5.03 -1.84 3.96
N ARG A 78 -3.82 -1.75 3.41
CA ARG A 78 -3.03 -0.53 3.27
C ARG A 78 -2.33 -0.48 1.92
N VAL A 79 -2.08 0.72 1.43
CA VAL A 79 -1.17 1.01 0.34
C VAL A 79 0.00 1.81 0.88
N VAL A 80 1.23 1.46 0.46
CA VAL A 80 2.41 2.32 0.65
C VAL A 80 2.85 2.83 -0.72
N THR A 81 2.91 4.15 -0.89
CA THR A 81 3.43 4.78 -2.11
C THR A 81 4.81 5.38 -1.86
N CYS A 82 5.71 5.23 -2.83
CA CYS A 82 7.03 5.84 -2.80
C CYS A 82 7.23 6.70 -4.04
N GLU A 83 7.57 7.97 -3.86
CA GLU A 83 7.74 8.91 -4.96
C GLU A 83 8.71 10.04 -4.62
N GLY A 84 9.30 10.65 -5.63
CA GLY A 84 10.07 11.88 -5.44
C GLY A 84 9.14 13.03 -5.11
N ALA A 85 9.55 13.94 -4.23
CA ALA A 85 8.76 15.13 -3.89
C ALA A 85 8.46 16.03 -5.12
N TRP A 86 9.18 15.83 -6.23
CA TRP A 86 9.01 16.50 -7.53
C TRP A 86 7.93 15.88 -8.43
N ASN A 87 7.42 14.69 -8.10
CA ASN A 87 6.39 14.04 -8.91
C ASN A 87 5.01 14.72 -8.82
N ASN A 88 4.85 15.73 -7.95
CA ASN A 88 3.65 16.57 -7.84
C ASN A 88 3.64 17.77 -8.82
N GLY A 89 4.55 17.78 -9.81
CA GLY A 89 4.69 18.87 -10.78
C GLY A 89 5.57 20.02 -10.32
N ALA A 90 6.26 19.87 -9.18
CA ALA A 90 7.35 20.75 -8.77
C ALA A 90 8.69 20.26 -9.34
N ASP A 91 9.64 21.17 -9.52
CA ASP A 91 11.02 20.79 -9.83
C ASP A 91 11.64 20.06 -8.63
N ALA A 92 12.58 19.16 -8.91
CA ALA A 92 13.35 18.51 -7.86
C ALA A 92 14.20 19.53 -7.11
N GLU A 93 13.89 19.71 -5.83
CA GLU A 93 14.71 20.52 -4.94
C GLU A 93 15.89 19.68 -4.42
N VAL A 94 17.10 20.06 -4.80
CA VAL A 94 18.33 19.50 -4.26
C VAL A 94 18.83 20.40 -3.12
N VAL A 95 18.79 19.89 -1.89
CA VAL A 95 19.29 20.60 -0.69
C VAL A 95 20.42 19.78 -0.09
N ASP A 96 21.60 20.38 0.09
CA ASP A 96 22.79 19.71 0.64
C ASP A 96 23.11 18.37 -0.04
N HIS A 97 23.10 18.38 -1.39
CA HIS A 97 23.27 17.19 -2.22
C HIS A 97 22.29 16.05 -1.90
N ALA A 98 21.10 16.34 -1.40
CA ALA A 98 20.05 15.36 -1.18
C ALA A 98 18.75 15.79 -1.85
N VAL A 99 17.91 14.80 -2.16
CA VAL A 99 16.54 15.00 -2.62
C VAL A 99 15.56 14.32 -1.67
N THR A 100 14.37 14.90 -1.55
CA THR A 100 13.30 14.35 -0.71
C THR A 100 12.55 13.25 -1.45
N TRP A 101 12.56 12.06 -0.85
CA TRP A 101 11.84 10.87 -1.30
C TRP A 101 10.72 10.57 -0.31
N VAL A 102 9.49 10.65 -0.77
CA VAL A 102 8.28 10.61 0.04
C VAL A 102 7.74 9.19 0.08
N GLU A 103 7.47 8.71 1.29
CA GLU A 103 6.72 7.50 1.57
C GLU A 103 5.39 7.88 2.21
N GLU A 104 4.28 7.43 1.64
CA GLU A 104 2.95 7.63 2.24
C GLU A 104 2.25 6.30 2.45
N HIS A 105 1.65 6.17 3.62
CA HIS A 105 0.81 5.06 4.02
C HIS A 105 -0.63 5.52 3.93
N ARG A 106 -1.44 4.76 3.19
CA ARG A 106 -2.82 5.11 2.88
C ARG A 106 -3.73 3.93 3.18
N GLU A 107 -4.80 4.18 3.91
CA GLU A 107 -5.72 3.14 4.39
C GLU A 107 -7.18 3.52 4.08
N GLY A 108 -8.02 2.51 3.84
CA GLY A 108 -9.42 2.69 3.49
C GLY A 108 -9.96 1.55 2.62
N ASP A 109 -11.05 1.81 1.90
CA ASP A 109 -11.65 0.82 1.01
C ASP A 109 -10.80 0.60 -0.25
N MET A 110 -10.18 -0.58 -0.34
CA MET A 110 -9.30 -0.97 -1.45
C MET A 110 -10.05 -1.43 -2.70
N THR A 111 -11.38 -1.46 -2.70
CA THR A 111 -12.19 -1.97 -3.81
C THR A 111 -11.86 -1.26 -5.12
N ALA A 112 -11.81 0.07 -5.12
CA ALA A 112 -11.50 0.87 -6.31
C ALA A 112 -10.04 0.69 -6.77
N VAL A 113 -9.10 0.58 -5.82
CA VAL A 113 -7.68 0.35 -6.13
C VAL A 113 -7.50 -0.97 -6.86
N LEU A 114 -8.06 -2.05 -6.31
CA LEU A 114 -7.98 -3.38 -6.90
C LEU A 114 -8.72 -3.47 -8.23
N ALA A 115 -9.86 -2.78 -8.37
CA ALA A 115 -10.59 -2.72 -9.63
C ALA A 115 -9.76 -2.06 -10.74
N GLY A 116 -9.06 -0.96 -10.42
CA GLY A 116 -8.18 -0.26 -11.36
C GLY A 116 -7.05 -1.15 -11.88
N TYR A 117 -6.36 -1.90 -11.01
CA TYR A 117 -5.32 -2.84 -11.43
C TYR A 117 -5.83 -4.02 -12.27
N ARG A 118 -7.13 -4.36 -12.15
CA ARG A 118 -7.77 -5.45 -12.89
C ARG A 118 -8.34 -5.02 -14.24
N LEU A 119 -8.27 -3.73 -14.59
CA LEU A 119 -8.69 -3.28 -15.92
C LEU A 119 -7.88 -4.02 -17.00
N PRO A 120 -8.49 -4.35 -18.14
CA PRO A 120 -7.75 -4.92 -19.26
C PRO A 120 -6.88 -3.84 -19.92
N SER A 121 -5.64 -4.20 -20.26
CA SER A 121 -4.86 -3.42 -21.24
C SER A 121 -5.45 -3.60 -22.63
N GLU A 122 -5.51 -2.51 -23.39
CA GLU A 122 -5.75 -2.55 -24.82
C GLU A 122 -4.50 -3.04 -25.56
N PRO A 123 -4.66 -3.75 -26.69
CA PRO A 123 -3.53 -4.19 -27.50
C PRO A 123 -2.77 -2.97 -28.03
N PRO A 124 -1.43 -3.04 -28.14
CA PRO A 124 -0.66 -1.96 -28.76
C PRO A 124 -1.08 -1.80 -30.23
N PRO A 125 -1.07 -0.57 -30.77
CA PRO A 125 -1.42 -0.33 -32.16
C PRO A 125 -0.28 -0.80 -33.07
N ASP A 126 -0.61 -1.17 -34.31
CA ASP A 126 0.38 -1.59 -35.32
C ASP A 126 1.39 -0.47 -35.62
N GLU A 127 0.96 0.80 -35.51
CA GLU A 127 1.80 1.99 -35.59
C GLU A 127 1.54 2.90 -34.38
N LEU A 128 2.57 3.15 -33.56
CA LEU A 128 2.51 4.09 -32.44
C LEU A 128 2.56 5.54 -32.96
N THR A 129 1.41 6.06 -33.39
CA THR A 129 1.28 7.46 -33.84
C THR A 129 0.92 8.42 -32.69
N CYS A 130 0.55 7.90 -31.52
CA CYS A 130 0.22 8.73 -30.36
C CYS A 130 1.49 9.22 -29.67
N LEU A 131 1.56 10.53 -29.38
CA LEU A 131 2.49 11.04 -28.37
C LEU A 131 1.84 10.85 -27.00
N THR A 132 2.51 10.12 -26.12
CA THR A 132 2.06 9.92 -24.74
C THR A 132 3.12 10.49 -23.80
N ASP A 133 2.96 11.75 -23.44
CA ASP A 133 3.64 12.34 -22.28
C ASP A 133 2.78 12.08 -21.05
N GLN A 134 3.34 11.40 -20.05
CA GLN A 134 2.61 10.98 -18.86
C GLN A 134 3.52 11.03 -17.64
N PRO A 135 2.98 11.38 -16.45
CA PRO A 135 3.79 11.50 -15.26
C PRO A 135 4.39 10.16 -14.84
N THR A 136 5.53 10.22 -14.15
CA THR A 136 6.16 9.05 -13.53
C THR A 136 5.19 8.41 -12.53
N LEU A 137 5.03 7.10 -12.62
CA LEU A 137 4.21 6.36 -11.67
C LEU A 137 4.85 6.35 -10.28
N PRO A 138 4.08 6.51 -9.20
CA PRO A 138 4.59 6.18 -7.87
C PRO A 138 4.88 4.69 -7.81
N ILE A 139 5.87 4.30 -7.03
CA ILE A 139 6.05 2.90 -6.64
C ILE A 139 4.95 2.55 -5.65
N VAL A 140 4.26 1.45 -5.87
CA VAL A 140 3.13 1.02 -5.04
C VAL A 140 3.45 -0.31 -4.36
N TRP A 141 3.14 -0.39 -3.07
CA TRP A 141 3.01 -1.62 -2.31
C TRP A 141 1.56 -1.80 -1.90
N LEU A 142 0.99 -2.97 -2.19
CA LEU A 142 -0.27 -3.40 -1.61
C LEU A 142 0.04 -4.27 -0.39
N VAL A 143 -0.43 -3.87 0.79
CA VAL A 143 -0.02 -4.44 2.08
C VAL A 143 -1.19 -5.15 2.76
N ASP A 144 -0.95 -6.37 3.22
CA ASP A 144 -1.94 -7.19 3.92
C ASP A 144 -2.08 -6.85 5.41
N GLU A 145 -3.00 -7.55 6.08
CA GLU A 145 -3.26 -7.42 7.52
C GLU A 145 -2.08 -7.81 8.41
N LYS A 146 -1.11 -8.58 7.89
CA LYS A 146 0.12 -8.96 8.60
C LYS A 146 1.21 -7.91 8.44
N GLY A 147 0.96 -6.85 7.67
CA GLY A 147 1.92 -5.79 7.37
C GLY A 147 2.92 -6.17 6.27
N LEU A 148 2.71 -7.27 5.56
CA LEU A 148 3.56 -7.69 4.45
C LEU A 148 2.97 -7.22 3.12
N GLY A 149 3.84 -6.75 2.23
CA GLY A 149 3.47 -6.14 0.97
C GLY A 149 3.95 -6.92 -0.25
N MET A 150 3.21 -6.75 -1.34
CA MET A 150 3.67 -7.05 -2.70
C MET A 150 3.64 -5.79 -3.56
N ARG A 151 4.47 -5.76 -4.61
CA ARG A 151 4.36 -4.76 -5.67
C ARG A 151 3.37 -5.27 -6.74
N PRO A 152 2.25 -4.55 -6.99
CA PRO A 152 1.30 -4.93 -8.03
C PRO A 152 1.94 -4.80 -9.41
N PRO A 153 1.40 -5.47 -10.45
CA PRO A 153 1.93 -5.37 -11.79
C PRO A 153 1.81 -3.94 -12.32
N TRP A 154 2.47 -3.67 -13.46
CA TRP A 154 2.30 -2.42 -14.19
C TRP A 154 0.82 -2.11 -14.45
N LEU A 155 0.49 -0.83 -14.47
CA LEU A 155 -0.88 -0.40 -14.74
C LEU A 155 -1.34 -0.88 -16.12
N PRO A 156 -2.63 -1.23 -16.24
CA PRO A 156 -3.24 -1.45 -17.54
C PRO A 156 -3.06 -0.24 -18.45
N THR A 157 -2.96 -0.46 -19.75
CA THR A 157 -2.75 0.61 -20.74
C THR A 157 -3.93 0.75 -21.70
N GLY A 158 -4.18 1.95 -22.21
CA GLY A 158 -5.09 2.18 -23.33
C GLY A 158 -4.45 1.94 -24.69
N GLU A 159 -5.20 2.19 -25.76
CA GLU A 159 -4.84 2.00 -27.17
C GLU A 159 -3.56 2.74 -27.56
N CYS A 160 -3.27 3.88 -26.92
CA CYS A 160 -2.04 4.65 -27.16
C CYS A 160 -0.89 4.29 -26.21
N GLY A 161 -1.00 3.21 -25.44
CA GLY A 161 -0.01 2.81 -24.44
C GLY A 161 0.03 3.68 -23.17
N ALA A 162 -0.84 4.70 -23.07
CA ALA A 162 -1.01 5.50 -21.87
C ALA A 162 -1.56 4.65 -20.72
N PHE A 163 -1.10 4.90 -19.50
CA PHE A 163 -1.62 4.19 -18.34
C PHE A 163 -3.10 4.53 -18.10
N LYS A 164 -3.88 3.52 -17.74
CA LYS A 164 -5.21 3.68 -17.13
C LYS A 164 -4.99 4.03 -15.66
N TRP A 165 -5.16 5.31 -15.33
CA TRP A 165 -4.78 5.89 -14.05
C TRP A 165 -5.73 5.54 -12.90
N ASP A 166 -6.81 4.79 -13.15
CA ASP A 166 -7.87 4.45 -12.19
C ASP A 166 -7.34 3.96 -10.84
N ALA A 167 -6.36 3.05 -10.84
CA ALA A 167 -5.80 2.52 -9.61
C ALA A 167 -5.05 3.60 -8.80
N ILE A 168 -4.25 4.44 -9.47
CA ILE A 168 -3.49 5.51 -8.82
C ILE A 168 -4.41 6.62 -8.33
N THR A 169 -5.42 6.99 -9.13
CA THR A 169 -6.46 7.94 -8.70
C THR A 169 -7.18 7.43 -7.46
N ALA A 170 -7.53 6.14 -7.41
CA ALA A 170 -8.14 5.54 -6.24
C ALA A 170 -7.18 5.54 -5.02
N ILE A 171 -5.89 5.24 -5.23
CA ILE A 171 -4.87 5.31 -4.16
C ILE A 171 -4.77 6.72 -3.59
N HIS A 172 -4.69 7.76 -4.44
CA HIS A 172 -4.59 9.14 -3.97
C HIS A 172 -5.83 9.64 -3.24
N ALA A 173 -7.00 9.05 -3.50
CA ALA A 173 -8.24 9.35 -2.80
C ALA A 173 -8.34 8.68 -1.41
N LEU A 174 -7.52 7.67 -1.12
CA LEU A 174 -7.44 7.07 0.20
C LEU A 174 -6.82 8.07 1.21
N PRO A 175 -7.36 8.17 2.44
CA PRO A 175 -6.74 8.93 3.51
C PRO A 175 -5.29 8.54 3.75
N VAL A 176 -4.41 9.53 3.85
CA VAL A 176 -3.04 9.35 4.33
C VAL A 176 -3.08 9.15 5.85
N THR A 177 -2.57 8.02 6.31
CA THR A 177 -2.46 7.69 7.75
C THR A 177 -1.06 7.98 8.29
N GLU A 178 -0.03 7.89 7.46
CA GLU A 178 1.34 8.24 7.78
C GLU A 178 2.06 8.79 6.54
N ARG A 179 2.97 9.75 6.77
CA ARG A 179 3.85 10.30 5.75
C ARG A 179 5.26 10.39 6.31
N ILE A 180 6.22 9.83 5.58
CA ILE A 180 7.63 9.79 5.94
C ILE A 180 8.43 10.42 4.80
N GLU A 181 9.36 11.30 5.14
CA GLU A 181 10.24 11.94 4.16
C GLU A 181 11.67 11.43 4.36
N HIS A 182 12.16 10.74 3.34
CA HIS A 182 13.51 10.21 3.29
C HIS A 182 14.41 11.18 2.56
N GLN A 183 15.59 11.45 3.12
CA GLN A 183 16.62 12.22 2.44
C GLN A 183 17.56 11.28 1.70
N ILE A 184 17.59 11.37 0.37
CA ILE A 184 18.44 10.53 -0.48
C ILE A 184 19.65 11.34 -0.92
N THR A 185 20.80 11.05 -0.32
CA THR A 185 22.07 11.68 -0.69
C THR A 185 22.48 11.29 -2.11
N LEU A 186 22.84 12.29 -2.89
CA LEU A 186 23.28 12.18 -4.27
C LEU A 186 24.80 12.31 -4.37
N SER A 187 25.38 11.69 -5.39
CA SER A 187 26.74 12.07 -5.80
C SER A 187 26.73 13.48 -6.41
N PRO A 188 27.86 14.20 -6.45
CA PRO A 188 27.94 15.51 -7.10
C PRO A 188 27.43 15.51 -8.55
N ALA A 189 27.77 14.47 -9.32
CA ALA A 189 27.31 14.33 -10.71
C ALA A 189 25.79 14.11 -10.82
N MET A 190 25.19 13.38 -9.88
CA MET A 190 23.74 13.20 -9.85
C MET A 190 23.03 14.49 -9.42
N ALA A 191 23.55 15.19 -8.42
CA ALA A 191 23.02 16.49 -7.99
C ALA A 191 23.01 17.51 -9.13
N ALA A 192 24.10 17.60 -9.91
CA ALA A 192 24.19 18.46 -11.09
C ALA A 192 23.07 18.16 -12.11
N ARG A 193 22.78 16.88 -12.38
CA ARG A 193 21.69 16.47 -13.28
C ARG A 193 20.33 16.95 -12.82
N PHE A 194 20.03 16.86 -11.52
CA PHE A 194 18.76 17.33 -10.96
C PHE A 194 18.63 18.86 -11.03
N ASN A 195 19.75 19.60 -10.95
CA ASN A 195 19.80 21.05 -11.12
C ASN A 195 19.76 21.51 -12.59
N GLY A 196 19.70 20.59 -13.56
CA GLY A 196 19.76 20.91 -14.99
C GLY A 196 21.15 21.34 -15.48
N GLU A 197 22.21 21.04 -14.72
CA GLU A 197 23.59 21.33 -15.08
C GLU A 197 24.21 20.14 -15.85
N PRO A 198 25.10 20.38 -16.84
CA PRO A 198 25.85 19.31 -17.47
C PRO A 198 26.76 18.63 -16.45
N GLY A 199 26.57 17.32 -16.26
CA GLY A 199 27.29 16.49 -15.28
C GLY A 199 28.71 16.09 -15.69
#